data_AF-A0AA38WTX1-F1
#
_entry.id   AF-A0AA38WTX1-F1
#
_cell.length_a   1.000
_cell.length_b   1.000
_cell.length_c   1.000
_cell.angle_alpha   90.00
_cell.angle_beta   90.00
_cell.angle_gamma   90.00
#
_symmetry.space_group_name_H-M   'P 1'
#
loop_
_entity.id
_entity.type
_entity.pdbx_description
1 polymer ?
#
loop_
_entity_poly.entity_id
_entity_poly.type
_entity_poly.pdbx_seq_one_letter_code
_entity_poly.pdbx_strand_id
1 'polypeptide(L)'
;MASSARDQNVYMAKLSEQAERYEEMVEFMEKVSSSLSDSEELTVEERNLLSVAYKNVIGAAVPRGASSPPSSRRRSLVATRTTSPSSKLQI
;
A
#
# COMPACT_ATOMS: atom_id res chain seq x y z
N MET A 1 -33.70 -0.12 10.57
CA MET A 1 -32.87 1.04 10.19
C MET A 1 -33.19 1.37 8.75
N ALA A 2 -33.81 2.51 8.48
CA ALA A 2 -33.86 3.03 7.12
C ALA A 2 -32.45 3.53 6.80
N SER A 3 -31.60 2.61 6.30
CA SER A 3 -30.29 2.95 5.75
C SER A 3 -30.58 3.89 4.59
N SER A 4 -30.19 5.15 4.71
CA SER A 4 -30.29 6.06 3.57
C SER A 4 -29.51 5.46 2.40
N ALA A 5 -29.86 5.80 1.15
CA ALA A 5 -29.12 5.29 -0.02
C ALA A 5 -27.61 5.59 0.11
N ARG A 6 -27.27 6.69 0.79
CA ARG A 6 -25.93 7.07 1.22
C ARG A 6 -25.29 6.02 2.14
N ASP A 7 -25.93 5.69 3.26
CA ASP A 7 -25.41 4.70 4.22
C ASP A 7 -25.19 3.32 3.57
N GLN A 8 -26.09 2.94 2.65
CA GLN A 8 -25.97 1.68 1.91
C GLN A 8 -24.77 1.70 0.97
N ASN A 9 -24.56 2.80 0.24
CA ASN A 9 -23.41 2.95 -0.66
C ASN A 9 -22.08 3.01 0.13
N VAL A 10 -22.05 3.69 1.29
CA VAL A 10 -20.87 3.70 2.18
C VAL A 10 -20.57 2.29 2.71
N TYR A 11 -21.59 1.53 3.07
CA TYR A 11 -21.42 0.13 3.49
C TYR A 11 -20.87 -0.74 2.36
N MET A 12 -21.40 -0.62 1.14
CA MET A 12 -20.89 -1.34 -0.02
C MET A 12 -19.45 -0.97 -0.35
N ALA A 13 -19.08 0.33 -0.27
CA ALA A 13 -17.70 0.78 -0.46
C ALA A 13 -16.73 0.14 0.55
N LYS A 14 -17.13 0.02 1.83
CA LYS A 14 -16.35 -0.67 2.86
C LYS A 14 -16.19 -2.16 2.56
N LEU A 15 -17.23 -2.83 2.04
CA LEU A 15 -17.10 -4.23 1.61
C LEU A 15 -16.14 -4.37 0.41
N SER A 16 -16.24 -3.48 -0.57
CA SER A 16 -15.35 -3.48 -1.73
C SER A 16 -13.89 -3.24 -1.34
N GLU A 17 -13.62 -2.40 -0.34
CA GLU A 17 -12.29 -2.22 0.24
C GLU A 17 -11.75 -3.54 0.83
N GLN A 18 -12.56 -4.26 1.62
CA GLN A 18 -12.16 -5.56 2.18
C GLN A 18 -11.89 -6.61 1.10
N ALA A 19 -12.51 -6.48 -0.07
CA ALA A 19 -12.32 -7.34 -1.22
C ALA A 19 -11.20 -6.88 -2.17
N GLU A 20 -10.50 -5.78 -1.86
CA GLU A 20 -9.50 -5.14 -2.73
C GLU A 20 -10.04 -4.74 -4.12
N ARG A 21 -11.35 -4.55 -4.25
CA ARG A 21 -12.04 -4.18 -5.50
C ARG A 21 -12.29 -2.68 -5.54
N TYR A 22 -11.21 -1.93 -5.80
CA TYR A 22 -11.25 -0.48 -5.75
C TYR A 22 -12.05 0.18 -6.89
N GLU A 23 -12.20 -0.49 -8.04
CA GLU A 23 -13.02 0.01 -9.15
C GLU A 23 -14.49 0.16 -8.72
N GLU A 24 -15.07 -0.87 -8.13
CA GLU A 24 -16.44 -0.82 -7.57
C GLU A 24 -16.54 0.12 -6.38
N MET A 25 -15.50 0.21 -5.55
CA MET A 25 -15.46 1.16 -4.43
C MET A 25 -15.63 2.61 -4.92
N VAL A 26 -15.00 2.97 -6.05
CA VAL A 26 -15.17 4.30 -6.67
C VAL A 26 -16.61 4.50 -7.12
N GLU A 27 -17.22 3.52 -7.80
CA GLU A 27 -18.63 3.65 -8.25
C GLU A 27 -19.61 3.89 -7.09
N PHE A 28 -19.43 3.21 -5.96
CA PHE A 28 -20.27 3.44 -4.79
C PHE A 28 -20.04 4.81 -4.16
N MET A 29 -18.79 5.27 -4.08
CA MET A 29 -18.45 6.58 -3.53
C MET A 29 -18.89 7.74 -4.44
N GLU A 30 -18.91 7.56 -5.76
CA GLU A 30 -19.48 8.53 -6.71
C GLU A 30 -21.00 8.63 -6.58
N LYS A 31 -21.69 7.52 -6.29
CA LYS A 31 -23.13 7.54 -6.00
C LYS A 31 -23.41 8.27 -4.69
N VAL A 32 -22.56 8.12 -3.67
CA VAL A 32 -22.63 8.91 -2.44
C VAL A 32 -22.51 10.38 -2.77
N SER A 33 -21.45 10.81 -3.47
CA SER A 33 -21.23 12.23 -3.79
C SER A 33 -22.34 12.82 -4.67
N SER A 34 -22.89 12.04 -5.60
CA SER A 34 -23.98 12.47 -6.49
C SER A 34 -25.33 12.53 -5.77
N SER A 35 -25.50 11.78 -4.68
CA SER A 35 -26.71 11.82 -3.86
C SER A 35 -26.75 12.98 -2.86
N LEU A 36 -25.61 13.67 -2.66
CA LEU A 36 -25.53 14.85 -1.82
C LEU A 36 -26.23 16.02 -2.50
N SER A 37 -27.15 16.67 -1.80
CA SER A 37 -27.64 17.99 -2.21
C SER A 37 -26.57 19.05 -1.94
N ASP A 38 -26.58 20.19 -2.65
CA ASP A 38 -25.55 21.26 -2.59
C ASP A 38 -25.24 21.81 -1.17
N SER A 39 -26.05 21.47 -0.16
CA SER A 39 -25.86 21.85 1.25
C SER A 39 -25.29 20.74 2.14
N GLU A 40 -25.06 19.54 1.59
CA GLU A 40 -24.63 18.37 2.37
C GLU A 40 -23.18 18.03 2.05
N GLU A 41 -22.30 18.26 3.02
CA GLU A 41 -20.87 18.00 2.85
C GLU A 41 -20.52 16.52 3.10
N LEU A 42 -19.46 16.05 2.41
CA LEU A 42 -18.84 14.76 2.69
C LEU A 42 -18.20 14.77 4.07
N THR A 43 -18.54 13.77 4.87
CA THR A 43 -17.89 13.53 6.16
C THR A 43 -16.43 13.16 5.97
N VAL A 44 -15.65 13.26 7.04
CA VAL A 44 -14.23 12.87 7.04
C VAL A 44 -14.05 11.41 6.61
N GLU A 45 -14.93 10.51 7.05
CA GLU A 45 -14.87 9.09 6.68
C GLU A 45 -15.07 8.85 5.19
N GLU A 46 -16.09 9.48 4.59
CA GLU A 46 -16.38 9.32 3.17
C GLU A 46 -15.28 9.91 2.29
N ARG A 47 -14.74 11.06 2.68
CA ARG A 47 -13.60 11.67 1.99
C ARG A 47 -12.37 10.76 2.00
N ASN A 48 -12.12 10.09 3.14
CA ASN A 48 -11.04 9.12 3.25
C ASN A 48 -11.29 7.91 2.35
N LEU A 49 -12.50 7.35 2.35
CA LEU A 49 -12.88 6.25 1.46
C LEU A 49 -12.69 6.62 -0.02
N LEU A 50 -13.11 7.83 -0.41
CA LEU A 50 -12.95 8.34 -1.78
C LEU A 50 -11.46 8.45 -2.16
N SER A 51 -10.63 8.94 -1.24
CA SER A 51 -9.18 9.07 -1.44
C SER A 51 -8.48 7.71 -1.58
N VAL A 52 -8.86 6.73 -0.76
CA VAL A 52 -8.34 5.35 -0.83
C VAL A 52 -8.73 4.70 -2.14
N ALA A 53 -10.00 4.83 -2.55
CA ALA A 53 -10.51 4.27 -3.79
C ALA A 53 -9.72 4.77 -5.02
N TYR A 54 -9.65 6.08 -5.24
CA TYR A 54 -8.94 6.64 -6.40
C TYR A 54 -7.43 6.37 -6.37
N LYS A 55 -6.78 6.44 -5.20
CA LYS A 55 -5.34 6.16 -5.07
C LYS A 55 -5.01 4.73 -5.50
N ASN A 56 -5.85 3.77 -5.14
CA ASN A 56 -5.61 2.36 -5.42
C ASN A 56 -6.03 1.96 -6.83
N VAL A 57 -7.13 2.50 -7.37
CA VAL A 57 -7.51 2.30 -8.79
C VAL A 57 -6.41 2.78 -9.73
N ILE A 58 -5.87 3.98 -9.49
CA ILE A 58 -4.83 4.56 -10.35
C ILE A 58 -3.45 3.94 -10.03
N GLY A 59 -3.20 3.63 -8.75
CA GLY A 59 -1.92 3.09 -8.26
C GLY A 59 -1.65 1.64 -8.64
N ALA A 60 -2.67 0.83 -8.92
CA ALA A 60 -2.51 -0.54 -9.41
C ALA A 60 -2.17 -0.60 -10.92
N ALA A 61 -2.51 0.44 -11.69
CA ALA A 61 -2.23 0.53 -13.13
C ALA A 61 -0.79 0.93 -13.46
N VAL A 62 -0.03 1.47 -12.49
CA VAL A 62 1.41 1.67 -12.62
C VAL A 62 2.11 0.43 -12.04
N PRO A 63 2.70 -0.45 -12.87
CA PRO A 63 3.64 -1.41 -12.34
C PRO A 63 4.73 -0.60 -11.64
N ARG A 64 4.84 -0.74 -10.32
CA ARG A 64 6.00 -0.29 -9.55
C ARG A 64 7.20 -1.13 -9.97
N GLY A 65 7.70 -0.89 -11.17
CA GLY A 65 9.02 -1.30 -11.62
C GLY A 65 10.05 -0.49 -10.84
N ALA A 66 10.30 -0.86 -9.59
CA ALA A 66 11.52 -0.58 -8.83
C ALA A 66 11.32 -0.97 -7.35
N SER A 67 11.27 -2.26 -7.06
CA SER A 67 11.78 -2.75 -5.77
C SER A 67 12.55 -4.03 -6.04
N SER A 68 13.65 -3.89 -6.78
CA SER A 68 14.69 -4.92 -6.81
C SER A 68 15.08 -5.21 -5.36
N PRO A 69 14.98 -6.46 -4.87
CA PRO A 69 15.53 -6.80 -3.57
C PRO A 69 17.04 -6.51 -3.63
N PRO A 70 17.65 -5.91 -2.58
CA PRO A 70 19.08 -5.66 -2.58
C PRO A 70 19.80 -7.00 -2.74
N SER A 71 20.47 -7.16 -3.88
CA SER A 71 21.27 -8.30 -4.26
C SER A 71 22.08 -8.78 -3.07
N SER A 72 21.85 -10.03 -2.68
CA SER A 72 22.57 -10.75 -1.64
C SER A 72 24.06 -10.48 -1.79
N ARG A 73 24.59 -9.63 -0.91
CA ARG A 73 26.01 -9.32 -0.85
C ARG A 73 26.69 -10.61 -0.39
N ARG A 74 27.08 -11.44 -1.36
CA ARG A 74 27.94 -12.60 -1.18
C ARG A 74 29.12 -12.15 -0.33
N ARG A 75 29.10 -12.53 0.95
CA ARG A 75 30.24 -12.38 1.84
C ARG A 75 31.28 -13.35 1.30
N SER A 76 32.15 -12.86 0.43
CA SER A 76 33.27 -13.62 -0.10
C SER A 76 34.16 -14.03 1.08
N LEU A 77 34.36 -15.34 1.22
CA LEU A 77 35.44 -15.88 2.03
C LEU A 77 36.75 -15.30 1.50
N VAL A 78 37.41 -14.50 2.33
CA VAL A 78 38.86 -14.26 2.20
C VAL A 78 39.49 -14.88 3.44
N ALA A 79 39.79 -16.18 3.31
CA ALA A 79 40.75 -16.87 4.15
C ALA A 79 42.16 -16.49 3.64
N THR A 80 42.71 -15.39 4.14
CA THR A 80 44.14 -15.07 3.94
C THR A 80 44.97 -16.02 4.79
N ARG A 81 45.38 -17.13 4.16
CA ARG A 81 46.63 -17.80 4.51
C ARG A 81 47.78 -16.91 4.04
N THR A 82 48.52 -16.32 4.97
CA THR A 82 49.86 -15.71 4.75
C THR A 82 50.72 -16.08 5.97
N THR A 83 51.40 -17.22 5.96
CA THR A 83 52.85 -17.38 5.67
C THR A 83 53.82 -16.61 6.59
N SER A 84 54.33 -17.33 7.61
CA SER A 84 55.75 -17.40 8.07
C SER A 84 56.45 -16.15 8.67
N PRO A 85 57.69 -16.20 9.22
CA PRO A 85 58.44 -17.26 9.93
C PRO A 85 59.07 -16.78 11.29
N SER A 86 59.53 -17.75 12.10
CA SER A 86 60.82 -17.76 12.84
C SER A 86 61.15 -16.74 13.97
N SER A 87 61.61 -17.35 15.07
CA SER A 87 62.75 -16.97 15.94
C SER A 87 62.71 -15.71 16.81
N LYS A 88 62.45 -15.92 18.11
CA LYS A 88 63.16 -15.31 19.25
C LYS A 88 63.26 -16.39 20.34
N LEU A 89 64.40 -17.08 20.48
CA LEU A 89 65.41 -16.79 21.49
C LEU A 89 64.91 -15.85 22.59
N GLN A 90 64.57 -16.41 23.75
CA GLN A 90 64.65 -15.71 25.02
C GLN A 90 65.35 -16.62 26.03
N ILE A 91 66.30 -15.98 26.67
CA ILE A 91 67.24 -16.42 27.70
C ILE A 91 66.48 -16.87 28.94
#